data_AF-A0A947F362-F1
#
_entry.id   AF-A0A947F362-F1
#
_cell.length_a   1.000
_cell.length_b   1.000
_cell.length_c   1.000
_cell.angle_alpha   90.00
_cell.angle_beta   90.00
_cell.angle_gamma   90.00
#
_symmetry.space_group_name_H-M   'P 1'
#
loop_
_entity.id
_entity.type
_entity.pdbx_description
1 polymer ?
#
loop_
_entity_poly.entity_id
_entity_poly.type
_entity_poly.pdbx_seq_one_letter_code
_entity_poly.pdbx_strand_id
1 'polypeptide(L)' 'MAEKKIDKSTWAIGGGLLIGIGVGFFFIQKAPLAFVGSMLAGLGIGLVITALISIKKE' A
#
# COMPACT_ATOMS: atom_id res chain seq x y z
N MET A 1 -11.03 12.58 -24.05
CA MET A 1 -9.67 13.14 -23.84
C MET A 1 -9.09 12.55 -22.57
N ALA A 2 -7.79 12.18 -22.61
CA ALA A 2 -6.93 11.70 -21.53
C ALA A 2 -7.19 10.29 -20.98
N GLU A 3 -6.74 9.27 -21.73
CA GLU A 3 -6.17 8.05 -21.12
C GLU A 3 -4.96 8.46 -20.27
N LYS A 4 -5.24 8.80 -19.01
CA LYS A 4 -4.23 9.15 -18.02
C LYS A 4 -3.46 7.86 -17.73
N LYS A 5 -2.21 7.77 -18.20
CA LYS A 5 -1.26 6.72 -17.82
C LYS A 5 -1.47 6.42 -16.34
N ILE A 6 -2.07 5.28 -16.03
CA ILE A 6 -2.32 4.87 -14.65
C ILE A 6 -0.93 4.73 -14.05
N ASP A 7 -0.51 5.74 -13.28
CA ASP A 7 0.83 5.79 -12.73
C ASP A 7 0.99 4.54 -11.86
N LYS A 8 1.85 3.63 -12.31
CA LYS A 8 2.17 2.35 -11.67
C LYS A 8 2.46 2.53 -10.17
N SER A 9 3.02 3.69 -9.84
CA SER A 9 3.18 4.29 -8.53
C SER A 9 1.89 4.38 -7.70
N THR A 10 0.84 5.02 -8.22
CA THR A 10 -0.47 5.13 -7.54
C THR A 10 -1.08 3.75 -7.28
N TRP A 11 -0.90 2.82 -8.23
CA TRP A 11 -1.39 1.45 -8.08
C TRP A 11 -0.61 0.64 -7.02
N ALA A 12 0.69 0.90 -6.88
CA ALA A 12 1.53 0.27 -5.86
C ALA A 12 1.20 0.76 -4.43
N ILE A 13 0.90 2.04 -4.23
CA ILE A 13 0.42 2.57 -2.93
C ILE A 13 -0.94 1.94 -2.58
N GLY A 14 -1.88 1.97 -3.53
CA GLY A 14 -3.21 1.38 -3.33
C GLY A 14 -3.16 -0.13 -3.05
N GLY A 15 -2.30 -0.86 -3.75
CA GLY A 15 -2.08 -2.29 -3.54
C GLY A 15 -1.44 -2.61 -2.18
N GLY A 16 -0.41 -1.86 -1.78
CA GLY A 16 0.22 -2.03 -0.46
C GLY A 16 -0.76 -1.79 0.70
N LEU A 17 -1.61 -0.77 0.58
CA LEU A 17 -2.65 -0.50 1.55
C LEU A 17 -3.71 -1.61 1.61
N LEU A 18 -4.17 -2.11 0.45
CA LEU A 18 -5.13 -3.22 0.39
C LEU A 18 -4.59 -4.50 1.03
N ILE A 19 -3.29 -4.80 0.85
CA ILE A 19 -2.64 -5.92 1.55
C ILE A 19 -2.62 -5.68 3.06
N GLY A 20 -2.25 -4.48 3.51
CA GLY A 20 -2.23 -4.14 4.94
C GLY A 20 -3.60 -4.22 5.62
N ILE A 21 -4.66 -3.81 4.92
CA ILE A 21 -6.06 -3.93 5.36
C ILE A 21 -6.50 -5.39 5.37
N GLY A 22 -6.20 -6.16 4.32
CA GLY A 22 -6.56 -7.58 4.22
C GLY A 22 -5.94 -8.41 5.35
N VAL A 23 -4.64 -8.22 5.61
CA VAL A 23 -3.95 -8.87 6.73
C VAL A 23 -4.47 -8.35 8.06
N GLY A 24 -4.77 -7.06 8.17
CA GLY A 24 -5.27 -6.44 9.39
C GLY A 24 -6.61 -6.99 9.83
N PHE A 25 -7.56 -7.21 8.89
CA PHE A 25 -8.89 -7.74 9.22
C PHE A 25 -8.82 -9.09 9.95
N PHE A 26 -7.76 -9.87 9.74
CA PHE A 26 -7.51 -11.11 10.46
C PHE A 26 -7.17 -10.90 11.95
N PHE A 27 -6.59 -9.75 12.31
CA PHE A 27 -6.14 -9.43 13.66
C PHE A 27 -7.18 -8.68 14.52
N ILE A 28 -8.28 -8.19 13.93
CA ILE A 28 -9.34 -7.44 14.63
C ILE A 28 -9.92 -8.20 15.83
N GLN A 29 -10.00 -9.53 15.78
CA GLN A 29 -10.57 -10.32 16.87
C GLN A 29 -9.69 -10.37 18.14
N LYS A 30 -8.38 -10.15 18.02
CA LYS A 30 -7.43 -10.36 19.13
C LYS A 30 -6.67 -9.10 19.54
N ALA A 31 -6.37 -8.20 18.59
CA ALA A 31 -5.57 -7.02 18.86
C ALA A 31 -5.83 -5.91 17.83
N PRO A 32 -6.63 -4.88 18.15
CA PRO A 32 -6.86 -3.73 17.28
C PRO A 32 -5.57 -2.98 16.92
N LEU A 33 -4.57 -2.97 17.81
CA LEU A 33 -3.26 -2.38 17.52
C LEU A 33 -2.51 -3.14 16.41
N ALA A 34 -2.68 -4.46 16.32
CA ALA A 34 -2.05 -5.25 15.26
C ALA A 34 -2.69 -4.96 13.88
N PHE A 35 -3.99 -4.64 13.84
CA PHE A 35 -4.66 -4.14 12.63
C PHE A 35 -4.06 -2.81 12.16
N VAL A 36 -3.85 -1.87 13.09
CA VAL A 36 -3.21 -0.59 12.76
C VAL A 36 -1.77 -0.81 12.31
N GLY A 37 -1.04 -1.71 12.96
CA GLY A 37 0.33 -2.09 12.59
C GLY A 37 0.42 -2.67 11.18
N SER A 38 -0.49 -3.58 10.80
CA SER A 38 -0.49 -4.15 9.44
C SER A 38 -0.91 -3.13 8.38
N MET A 39 -1.83 -2.21 8.68
CA MET A 39 -2.14 -1.09 7.78
C MET A 39 -0.94 -0.18 7.57
N LEU A 40 -0.25 0.22 8.65
CA LEU A 40 0.94 1.06 8.57
C LEU A 40 2.08 0.35 7.82
N ALA A 41 2.27 -0.95 8.06
CA ALA A 41 3.26 -1.76 7.34
C ALA A 41 2.94 -1.86 5.85
N GLY A 42 1.69 -2.16 5.48
CA GLY A 42 1.26 -2.24 4.08
C GLY A 42 1.38 -0.91 3.33
N LEU A 43 1.02 0.20 3.99
CA LEU A 43 1.15 1.54 3.43
C LEU A 43 2.63 1.95 3.30
N GLY A 44 3.44 1.65 4.32
CA GLY A 44 4.89 1.87 4.29
C GLY A 44 5.58 1.13 3.14
N ILE A 45 5.29 -0.17 2.98
CA ILE A 45 5.82 -0.98 1.87
C ILE A 45 5.35 -0.43 0.51
N GLY A 46 4.06 -0.08 0.39
CA GLY A 46 3.50 0.51 -0.83
C GLY A 46 4.18 1.82 -1.23
N LEU A 47 4.51 2.68 -0.26
CA LEU A 47 5.25 3.92 -0.48
C LEU A 47 6.71 3.67 -0.89
N VAL A 48 7.42 2.75 -0.23
CA VAL A 48 8.81 2.41 -0.60
C VAL A 48 8.87 1.88 -2.03
N ILE A 49 8.00 0.93 -2.38
CA ILE A 49 7.95 0.38 -3.74
C ILE A 49 7.64 1.48 -4.76
N THR A 50 6.73 2.39 -4.42
CA THR A 50 6.38 3.52 -5.29
C THR A 50 7.54 4.49 -5.49
N ALA A 51 8.28 4.82 -4.43
CA ALA A 51 9.46 5.66 -4.51
C ALA A 51 10.53 5.02 -5.40
N LEU A 52 10.77 3.71 -5.26
CA LEU A 52 11.71 2.98 -6.11
C LEU A 52 11.29 2.94 -7.58
N ILE A 53 10.00 2.74 -7.87
CA ILE A 53 9.46 2.79 -9.23
C ILE A 53 9.59 4.20 -9.81
N SER A 54 9.37 5.24 -9.00
CA SER A 54 9.48 6.63 -9.42
C SER A 54 10.93 7.01 -9.75
N ILE A 55 11.89 6.59 -8.93
CA ILE A 55 13.33 6.78 -9.17
C ILE A 55 13.77 6.15 -10.49
N LYS A 56 13.27 4.95 -10.81
CA LYS A 56 13.66 4.22 -12.03
C LYS A 56 13.02 4.78 -13.32
N LYS A 57 12.10 5.75 -13.20
CA LYS A 57 11.40 6.36 -14.33
C LYS A 57 12.06 7.66 -14.79
N GLU A 58 13.01 8.19 -14.01
CA GLU A 58 13.96 9.25 -14.40
C GLU A 58 15.19 8.64 -15.09
#